data_AF-A0A0S8JPE0-F1
#
_entry.id   AF-A0A0S8JPE0-F1
#
_cell.length_a   1.000
_cell.length_b   1.000
_cell.length_c   1.000
_cell.angle_alpha   90.00
_cell.angle_beta   90.00
_cell.angle_gamma   90.00
#
_symmetry.space_group_name_H-M   'P 1'
#
loop_
_entity.id
_entity.type
_entity.pdbx_description
1 polymer ?
#
loop_
_entity_poly.entity_id
_entity_poly.type
_entity_poly.pdbx_seq_one_letter_code
_entity_poly.pdbx_strand_id
1 'polypeptide(L)'
;MEYTAEQIAGFLNGKIEGNPAARVNDVSKIEEGKPGTLAFLSNPKYQKYIYDTQATIVLVNEDLILDKDVNATLIRVKDAYEAFASLLDLYEQSKPKKTGVSPNASISGSVITGENLYAGDFVYIGDDAKIGDNVRLYPQVFIGDKVTIGDNTILYPGVRVLDGCQVG
;
A
#
# COMPACT_ATOMS: atom_id res chain seq x y z
N MET A 1 -14.02 -1.52 2.47
CA MET A 1 -14.63 -0.55 1.52
C MET A 1 -14.99 -1.33 0.27
N GLU A 2 -16.01 -0.91 -0.46
CA GLU A 2 -16.47 -1.55 -1.70
C GLU A 2 -16.24 -0.60 -2.87
N TYR A 3 -15.74 -1.13 -3.99
CA TYR A 3 -15.43 -0.36 -5.21
C TYR A 3 -16.13 -0.98 -6.42
N THR A 4 -16.61 -0.14 -7.34
CA THR A 4 -17.14 -0.60 -8.63
C THR A 4 -16.05 -0.73 -9.69
N ALA A 5 -16.31 -1.51 -10.73
CA ALA A 5 -15.44 -1.57 -11.90
C ALA A 5 -15.23 -0.19 -12.54
N GLU A 6 -16.27 0.65 -12.57
CA GLU A 6 -16.20 2.04 -13.04
C GLU A 6 -15.23 2.90 -12.21
N GLN A 7 -15.29 2.82 -10.88
CA GLN A 7 -14.38 3.57 -10.00
C GLN A 7 -12.93 3.11 -10.18
N ILE A 8 -12.71 1.79 -10.25
CA ILE A 8 -11.38 1.21 -10.41
C ILE A 8 -10.80 1.59 -11.78
N ALA A 9 -11.60 1.44 -12.85
CA ALA A 9 -11.18 1.81 -14.20
C ALA A 9 -10.91 3.31 -14.32
N GLY A 10 -11.74 4.17 -13.70
CA GLY A 10 -11.52 5.61 -13.68
C GLY A 10 -10.21 6.01 -13.00
N PHE A 11 -9.86 5.36 -11.88
CA PHE A 11 -8.58 5.59 -11.20
C PHE A 11 -7.39 5.11 -12.05
N LEU A 12 -7.51 3.95 -12.70
CA LEU A 12 -6.44 3.32 -13.45
C LEU A 12 -6.33 3.81 -14.91
N ASN A 13 -7.23 4.67 -15.37
CA ASN A 13 -7.44 4.97 -16.79
C ASN A 13 -7.63 3.69 -17.65
N GLY A 14 -8.31 2.70 -17.07
CA GLY A 14 -8.57 1.41 -17.70
C GLY A 14 -9.85 1.41 -18.54
N LYS A 15 -9.94 0.46 -19.48
CA LYS A 15 -11.14 0.20 -20.28
C LYS A 15 -11.92 -0.98 -19.70
N ILE A 16 -13.21 -0.79 -19.49
CA ILE A 16 -14.10 -1.85 -18.97
C ILE A 16 -14.63 -2.70 -20.12
N GLU A 17 -14.63 -4.01 -19.94
CA GLU A 17 -15.31 -4.99 -20.78
C GLU A 17 -16.18 -5.87 -19.87
N GLY A 18 -17.50 -5.78 -19.99
CA GLY A 18 -18.45 -6.42 -19.07
C GLY A 18 -19.31 -5.40 -18.31
N ASN A 19 -19.58 -5.65 -17.02
CA ASN A 19 -20.49 -4.85 -16.22
C ASN A 19 -19.76 -3.74 -15.43
N PRO A 20 -19.92 -2.45 -15.78
CA PRO A 20 -19.25 -1.34 -15.06
C PRO A 20 -19.71 -1.19 -13.61
N ALA A 21 -20.89 -1.69 -13.27
CA ALA A 21 -21.44 -1.66 -11.91
C ALA A 21 -21.05 -2.89 -11.07
N ALA A 22 -20.21 -3.80 -11.59
CA ALA A 22 -19.68 -4.92 -10.82
C ALA A 22 -18.90 -4.40 -9.60
N ARG A 23 -19.08 -5.05 -8.45
CA ARG A 23 -18.56 -4.57 -7.15
C ARG A 23 -17.60 -5.56 -6.54
N VAL A 24 -16.54 -5.02 -5.94
CA VAL A 24 -15.52 -5.79 -5.22
C VAL A 24 -15.20 -5.12 -3.90
N ASN A 25 -14.90 -5.93 -2.89
CA ASN A 25 -14.52 -5.48 -1.55
C ASN A 25 -13.29 -6.21 -1.00
N ASP A 26 -12.72 -7.13 -1.79
CA ASP A 26 -11.56 -7.94 -1.42
C ASP A 26 -10.72 -8.27 -2.67
N VAL A 27 -9.53 -8.85 -2.49
CA VAL A 27 -8.61 -9.26 -3.56
C VAL A 27 -8.35 -10.75 -3.50
N SER A 28 -8.10 -11.37 -4.66
CA SER A 28 -7.79 -12.81 -4.73
C SER A 28 -6.76 -13.12 -5.81
N LYS A 29 -6.09 -14.27 -5.67
CA LYS A 29 -5.38 -14.87 -6.81
C LYS A 29 -6.39 -15.32 -7.85
N ILE A 30 -6.01 -15.29 -9.12
CA ILE A 30 -6.92 -15.65 -10.22
C ILE A 30 -7.42 -17.10 -10.12
N GLU A 31 -6.61 -18.04 -9.62
CA GLU A 31 -7.02 -19.44 -9.44
C GLU A 31 -8.00 -19.65 -8.28
N GLU A 32 -7.99 -18.73 -7.31
CA GLU A 32 -8.75 -18.80 -6.06
C GLU A 32 -9.90 -17.77 -6.04
N GLY A 33 -10.24 -17.23 -7.22
CA GLY A 33 -11.24 -16.19 -7.38
C GLY A 33 -12.59 -16.54 -6.77
N LYS A 34 -13.23 -15.55 -6.16
CA LYS A 34 -14.56 -15.66 -5.53
C LYS A 34 -15.41 -14.43 -5.84
N PRO A 35 -16.74 -14.53 -5.79
CA PRO A 35 -17.62 -13.38 -5.92
C PRO A 35 -17.24 -12.27 -4.93
N GLY A 36 -17.21 -11.02 -5.40
CA GLY A 36 -16.79 -9.86 -4.62
C GLY A 36 -15.28 -9.60 -4.59
N THR A 37 -14.46 -10.45 -5.23
CA THR A 37 -13.00 -10.25 -5.30
C THR A 37 -12.54 -9.64 -6.63
N LEU A 38 -11.49 -8.82 -6.54
CA LEU A 38 -10.67 -8.41 -7.68
C LEU A 38 -9.44 -9.32 -7.78
N ALA A 39 -9.22 -9.88 -8.96
CA ALA A 39 -7.98 -10.55 -9.32
C ALA A 39 -7.22 -9.75 -10.38
N PHE A 40 -5.96 -10.10 -10.62
CA PHE A 40 -5.19 -9.56 -11.75
C PHE A 40 -4.47 -10.68 -12.50
N LEU A 41 -4.25 -10.46 -13.79
CA LEU A 41 -3.51 -11.34 -14.68
C LEU A 41 -2.50 -10.52 -15.47
N SER A 42 -1.23 -10.62 -15.09
CA SER A 42 -0.10 -10.07 -15.84
C SER A 42 0.82 -11.15 -16.39
N ASN A 43 0.87 -12.33 -15.76
CA ASN A 43 1.75 -13.42 -16.16
C ASN A 43 1.01 -14.41 -17.09
N PRO A 44 1.45 -14.59 -18.36
CA PRO A 44 0.81 -15.47 -19.33
C PRO A 44 0.63 -16.92 -18.86
N LYS A 45 1.50 -17.41 -17.96
CA LYS A 45 1.40 -18.77 -17.39
C LYS A 45 0.06 -19.05 -16.71
N TYR A 46 -0.59 -18.00 -16.22
CA TYR A 46 -1.85 -18.07 -15.47
C TYR A 46 -3.07 -17.73 -16.33
N GLN A 47 -2.91 -17.44 -17.62
CA GLN A 47 -4.00 -17.01 -18.50
C GLN A 47 -5.15 -18.01 -18.56
N LYS A 48 -4.86 -19.32 -18.50
CA LYS A 48 -5.88 -20.38 -18.48
C LYS A 48 -6.92 -20.23 -17.36
N TYR A 49 -6.57 -19.60 -16.24
CA TYR A 49 -7.47 -19.47 -15.10
C TYR A 49 -8.53 -18.38 -15.29
N ILE A 50 -8.36 -17.47 -16.26
CA ILE A 50 -9.33 -16.39 -16.51
C ILE A 50 -10.70 -16.91 -16.94
N TYR A 51 -10.75 -18.12 -17.53
CA TYR A 51 -11.99 -18.72 -18.01
C TYR A 51 -12.81 -19.38 -16.88
N ASP A 52 -12.14 -19.87 -15.83
CA ASP A 52 -12.77 -20.64 -14.75
C ASP A 52 -12.88 -19.87 -13.43
N THR A 53 -12.16 -18.74 -13.30
CA THR A 53 -12.17 -17.92 -12.09
C THR A 53 -13.57 -17.43 -11.73
N GLN A 54 -13.88 -17.39 -10.43
CA GLN A 54 -15.11 -16.79 -9.91
C GLN A 54 -14.88 -15.36 -9.39
N ALA A 55 -13.71 -14.77 -9.67
CA ALA A 55 -13.46 -13.36 -9.39
C ALA A 55 -14.47 -12.48 -10.14
N THR A 56 -14.97 -11.43 -9.49
CA THR A 56 -15.97 -10.54 -10.08
C THR A 56 -15.35 -9.57 -11.08
N ILE A 57 -14.14 -9.10 -10.79
CA ILE A 57 -13.36 -8.23 -11.66
C ILE A 57 -11.97 -8.85 -11.86
N VAL A 58 -11.45 -8.81 -13.09
CA VAL A 58 -10.06 -9.19 -13.39
C VAL A 58 -9.36 -8.04 -14.11
N LEU A 59 -8.26 -7.55 -13.53
CA LEU A 59 -7.34 -6.64 -14.19
C LEU A 59 -6.46 -7.40 -15.18
N VAL A 60 -6.38 -6.92 -16.42
CA VAL A 60 -5.59 -7.55 -17.48
C VAL A 60 -4.84 -6.50 -18.30
N ASN A 61 -3.76 -6.90 -18.95
CA ASN A 61 -3.10 -6.04 -19.93
C ASN A 61 -4.03 -5.79 -21.13
N GLU A 62 -3.96 -4.61 -21.71
CA GLU A 62 -4.80 -4.19 -22.83
C GLU A 62 -4.55 -5.03 -24.09
N ASP A 63 -3.35 -5.56 -24.24
CA ASP A 63 -2.92 -6.43 -25.35
C ASP A 63 -3.28 -7.91 -25.15
N LEU A 64 -3.85 -8.29 -24.00
CA LEU A 64 -4.29 -9.66 -23.75
C LEU A 64 -5.38 -10.08 -24.74
N ILE A 65 -5.07 -11.06 -25.58
CA ILE A 65 -6.02 -11.69 -26.49
C ILE A 65 -6.69 -12.87 -25.79
N LEU A 66 -8.02 -12.88 -25.79
CA LEU A 66 -8.82 -13.98 -25.24
C LEU A 66 -9.20 -14.94 -26.37
N ASP A 67 -9.10 -16.24 -26.09
CA ASP A 67 -9.51 -17.29 -27.03
C ASP A 67 -11.03 -17.57 -26.94
N LYS A 68 -11.64 -17.20 -25.81
CA LYS A 68 -13.04 -17.48 -25.46
C LYS A 68 -13.60 -16.35 -24.60
N ASP A 69 -14.92 -16.31 -24.50
CA ASP A 69 -15.60 -15.42 -23.55
C ASP A 69 -15.24 -15.78 -22.11
N VAL A 70 -15.25 -14.76 -21.25
CA VAL A 70 -14.97 -14.88 -19.81
C VAL A 70 -16.17 -14.38 -19.01
N ASN A 71 -16.35 -14.93 -17.81
CA ASN A 71 -17.47 -14.55 -16.93
C ASN A 71 -17.20 -13.25 -16.15
N ALA A 72 -15.93 -12.99 -15.82
CA ALA A 72 -15.55 -11.83 -15.03
C ALA A 72 -15.66 -10.52 -15.83
N THR A 73 -15.94 -9.41 -15.15
CA THR A 73 -15.76 -8.08 -15.75
C THR A 73 -14.27 -7.79 -15.86
N LEU A 74 -13.81 -7.44 -17.06
CA LEU A 74 -12.40 -7.11 -17.28
C LEU A 74 -12.19 -5.61 -17.19
N ILE A 75 -11.08 -5.23 -16.58
CA ILE A 75 -10.54 -3.88 -16.66
C ILE A 75 -9.18 -4.00 -17.35
N ARG A 76 -9.13 -3.52 -18.59
CA ARG A 76 -7.95 -3.52 -19.45
C ARG A 76 -7.12 -2.28 -19.18
N VAL A 77 -5.84 -2.47 -18.88
CA VAL A 77 -4.88 -1.41 -18.56
C VAL A 77 -3.57 -1.64 -19.30
N LYS A 78 -2.71 -0.63 -19.40
CA LYS A 78 -1.41 -0.76 -20.08
C LYS A 78 -0.53 -1.85 -19.45
N ASP A 79 -0.46 -1.88 -18.12
CA ASP A 79 0.24 -2.91 -17.35
C ASP A 79 -0.59 -3.28 -16.10
N ALA A 80 -1.04 -4.52 -16.03
CA ALA A 80 -1.89 -5.01 -14.95
C ALA A 80 -1.15 -5.16 -13.61
N TYR A 81 0.16 -5.37 -13.64
CA TYR A 81 0.96 -5.47 -12.42
C TYR A 81 1.16 -4.10 -11.78
N GLU A 82 1.56 -3.09 -12.57
CA GLU A 82 1.69 -1.71 -12.11
C GLU A 82 0.34 -1.15 -11.65
N ALA A 83 -0.73 -1.41 -12.41
CA ALA A 83 -2.07 -1.01 -12.03
C ALA A 83 -2.50 -1.60 -10.68
N PHE A 84 -2.28 -2.90 -10.46
CA PHE A 84 -2.59 -3.52 -9.19
C PHE A 84 -1.74 -2.96 -8.04
N ALA A 85 -0.44 -2.72 -8.25
CA ALA A 85 0.43 -2.08 -7.26
C ALA A 85 -0.10 -0.68 -6.86
N SER A 86 -0.54 0.12 -7.84
CA SER A 86 -1.10 1.45 -7.57
C SER A 86 -2.40 1.42 -6.75
N LEU A 87 -3.22 0.37 -6.90
CA LEU A 87 -4.41 0.17 -6.06
C LEU A 87 -4.04 -0.17 -4.62
N LEU A 88 -2.99 -0.98 -4.42
CA LEU A 88 -2.47 -1.29 -3.09
C LEU A 88 -1.91 -0.03 -2.41
N ASP A 89 -1.17 0.80 -3.15
CA ASP A 89 -0.65 2.07 -2.64
C ASP A 89 -1.77 3.03 -2.24
N LEU A 90 -2.80 3.15 -3.08
CA LEU A 90 -3.99 3.96 -2.76
C LEU A 90 -4.67 3.46 -1.47
N TYR A 91 -4.81 2.14 -1.33
CA TYR A 91 -5.38 1.55 -0.13
C TYR A 91 -4.55 1.86 1.12
N GLU A 92 -3.22 1.70 1.06
CA GLU A 92 -2.34 2.04 2.19
C GLU A 92 -2.38 3.53 2.55
N GLN A 93 -2.44 4.41 1.55
CA GLN A 93 -2.57 5.85 1.76
C GLN A 93 -3.90 6.26 2.40
N SER A 94 -4.97 5.49 2.12
CA SER A 94 -6.30 5.72 2.69
C SER A 94 -6.40 5.34 4.18
N LYS A 95 -5.45 4.53 4.70
CA LYS A 95 -5.47 4.15 6.11
C LYS A 95 -5.13 5.35 7.00
N PRO A 96 -5.81 5.51 8.15
CA PRO A 96 -5.44 6.53 9.12
C PRO A 96 -3.98 6.39 9.53
N LYS A 97 -3.20 7.45 9.32
CA LYS A 97 -1.81 7.52 9.76
C LYS A 97 -1.80 7.91 11.23
N LYS A 98 -1.11 7.13 12.05
CA LYS A 98 -0.89 7.49 13.46
C LYS A 98 -0.01 8.74 13.52
N THR A 99 -0.32 9.62 14.46
CA THR A 99 0.43 10.83 14.79
C THR A 99 0.42 11.00 16.31
N GLY A 100 1.28 11.87 16.83
CA GLY A 100 1.42 12.16 18.24
C GLY A 100 2.52 11.36 18.93
N VAL A 101 2.91 11.86 20.11
CA VAL A 101 3.97 11.29 20.94
C VAL A 101 3.33 10.62 22.14
N SER A 102 3.66 9.34 22.37
CA SER A 102 3.23 8.62 23.56
C SER A 102 3.81 9.29 24.83
N PRO A 103 3.04 9.37 25.93
CA PRO A 103 3.58 9.81 27.22
C PRO A 103 4.69 8.90 27.76
N ASN A 104 4.84 7.68 27.22
CA ASN A 104 5.90 6.75 27.59
C ASN A 104 7.14 6.84 26.68
N ALA A 105 7.16 7.77 25.72
CA ALA A 105 8.34 8.03 24.90
C ALA A 105 9.35 8.90 25.67
N SER A 106 10.64 8.63 25.48
CA SER A 106 11.74 9.42 26.02
C SER A 106 12.43 10.15 24.87
N ILE A 107 12.21 11.45 24.78
CA ILE A 107 12.73 12.30 23.69
C ILE A 107 13.56 13.39 24.34
N SER A 108 14.83 13.53 23.95
CA SER A 108 15.66 14.62 24.45
C SER A 108 15.09 15.99 24.05
N GLY A 109 15.25 16.99 24.92
CA GLY A 109 14.83 18.37 24.66
C GLY A 109 15.61 19.08 23.54
N SER A 110 16.72 18.50 23.09
CA SER A 110 17.53 19.00 21.96
C SER A 110 17.04 18.50 20.58
N VAL A 111 16.11 17.54 20.56
CA VAL A 111 15.61 16.94 19.31
C VAL A 111 14.82 17.97 18.50
N ILE A 112 15.08 18.00 17.20
CA ILE A 112 14.30 18.78 16.23
C ILE A 112 13.37 17.82 15.50
N THR A 113 12.08 18.10 15.49
CA THR A 113 11.06 17.28 14.83
C THR A 113 10.28 18.10 13.80
N GLY A 114 9.99 17.49 12.66
CA GLY A 114 9.02 17.98 11.68
C GLY A 114 7.57 17.80 12.13
N GLU A 115 6.64 18.03 11.21
CA GLU A 115 5.21 17.91 11.45
C GLU A 115 4.75 16.44 11.51
N ASN A 116 3.66 16.19 12.23
CA ASN A 116 2.97 14.89 12.27
C ASN A 116 3.83 13.69 12.70
N LEU A 117 4.84 13.90 13.55
CA LEU A 117 5.59 12.81 14.17
C LEU A 117 4.65 11.85 14.90
N TYR A 118 4.82 10.56 14.65
CA TYR A 118 4.35 9.50 15.54
C TYR A 118 5.52 8.89 16.30
N ALA A 119 5.45 8.91 17.62
CA ALA A 119 6.37 8.18 18.49
C ALA A 119 5.56 7.28 19.43
N GLY A 120 5.67 5.96 19.24
CA GLY A 120 5.00 4.95 20.05
C GLY A 120 5.59 4.81 21.46
N ASP A 121 5.00 3.91 22.24
CA ASP A 121 5.46 3.63 23.61
C ASP A 121 6.94 3.21 23.63
N PHE A 122 7.68 3.76 24.59
CA PHE A 122 9.09 3.43 24.82
C PHE A 122 10.01 3.69 23.63
N VAL A 123 9.62 4.58 22.71
CA VAL A 123 10.56 5.16 21.75
C VAL A 123 11.59 6.00 22.52
N TYR A 124 12.86 5.85 22.16
CA TYR A 124 13.95 6.69 22.64
C TYR A 124 14.51 7.51 21.48
N ILE A 125 14.68 8.82 21.70
CA ILE A 125 15.38 9.72 20.76
C ILE A 125 16.45 10.49 21.53
N GLY A 126 17.71 10.23 21.15
CA GLY A 126 18.92 10.81 21.70
C GLY A 126 19.15 12.28 21.33
N ASP A 127 20.25 12.83 21.82
CA ASP A 127 20.57 14.24 21.71
C ASP A 127 20.86 14.68 20.28
N ASP A 128 20.44 15.91 19.94
CA ASP A 128 20.69 16.55 18.64
C ASP A 128 20.18 15.76 17.41
N ALA A 129 19.27 14.80 17.62
CA ALA A 129 18.63 14.08 16.52
C ALA A 129 17.68 15.00 15.73
N LYS A 130 17.61 14.77 14.42
CA LYS A 130 16.74 15.49 13.48
C LYS A 130 15.75 14.52 12.87
N ILE A 131 14.47 14.75 13.10
CA ILE A 131 13.38 13.91 12.63
C ILE A 131 12.55 14.71 11.63
N GLY A 132 12.42 14.21 10.40
CA GLY A 132 11.67 14.86 9.33
C GLY A 132 10.14 14.80 9.50
N ASP A 133 9.43 15.27 8.48
CA ASP A 133 7.97 15.34 8.47
C ASP A 133 7.34 13.96 8.28
N ASN A 134 6.20 13.73 8.93
CA ASN A 134 5.39 12.51 8.80
C ASN A 134 6.13 11.20 9.16
N VAL A 135 7.21 11.31 9.94
CA VAL A 135 7.98 10.15 10.44
C VAL A 135 7.16 9.35 11.45
N ARG A 136 7.26 8.03 11.37
CA ARG A 136 6.57 7.11 12.29
C ARG A 136 7.55 6.16 12.95
N LEU A 137 7.77 6.37 14.24
CA LEU A 137 8.58 5.54 15.10
C LEU A 137 7.64 4.66 15.93
N TYR A 138 7.55 3.39 15.57
CA TYR A 138 6.72 2.44 16.30
C TYR A 138 7.33 2.07 17.67
N PRO A 139 6.60 1.40 18.56
CA PRO A 139 7.05 1.15 19.93
C PRO A 139 8.46 0.54 20.03
N GLN A 140 9.20 0.97 21.04
CA GLN A 140 10.55 0.49 21.34
C GLN A 140 11.59 0.80 20.26
N VAL A 141 11.37 1.75 19.34
CA VAL A 141 12.43 2.23 18.44
C VAL A 141 13.46 3.04 19.22
N PHE A 142 14.75 2.82 18.94
CA PHE A 142 15.85 3.61 19.48
C PHE A 142 16.48 4.44 18.36
N ILE A 143 16.57 5.74 18.58
CA ILE A 143 17.28 6.70 17.74
C ILE A 143 18.42 7.28 18.59
N GLY A 144 19.66 7.01 18.18
CA GLY A 144 20.86 7.51 18.84
C GLY A 144 21.10 9.00 18.63
N ASP A 145 22.20 9.48 19.21
CA ASP A 145 22.55 10.90 19.18
C ASP A 145 22.93 11.33 17.75
N LYS A 146 22.55 12.55 17.37
CA LYS A 146 22.88 13.17 16.07
C LYS A 146 22.40 12.38 14.85
N VAL A 147 21.42 11.49 15.03
CA VAL A 147 20.79 10.77 13.93
C VAL A 147 19.91 11.72 13.12
N THR A 148 19.90 11.56 11.80
CA THR A 148 18.95 12.22 10.91
C THR A 148 18.00 11.20 10.29
N ILE A 149 16.70 11.38 10.51
CA ILE A 149 15.63 10.60 9.89
C ILE A 149 14.89 11.50 8.90
N GLY A 150 14.90 11.13 7.62
CA GLY A 150 14.22 11.87 6.55
C GLY A 150 12.69 11.71 6.57
N ASP A 151 12.02 12.56 5.80
CA ASP A 151 10.56 12.64 5.72
C ASP A 151 9.92 11.30 5.32
N ASN A 152 8.71 11.06 5.81
CA ASN A 152 7.90 9.87 5.52
C ASN A 152 8.54 8.52 5.93
N THR A 153 9.67 8.55 6.64
CA THR A 153 10.33 7.34 7.14
C THR A 153 9.46 6.63 8.17
N ILE A 154 9.37 5.30 8.03
CA ILE A 154 8.66 4.43 8.96
C ILE A 154 9.66 3.45 9.56
N LEU A 155 9.85 3.50 10.88
CA LEU A 155 10.65 2.53 11.61
C LEU A 155 9.71 1.67 12.46
N TYR A 156 9.68 0.38 12.16
CA TYR A 156 8.84 -0.61 12.83
C TYR A 156 9.35 -0.96 14.24
N PRO A 157 8.54 -1.63 15.07
CA PRO A 157 8.89 -1.89 16.46
C PRO A 157 10.27 -2.51 16.63
N GLY A 158 11.04 -2.00 17.61
CA GLY A 158 12.34 -2.58 17.96
C GLY A 158 13.52 -2.20 17.05
N VAL A 159 13.32 -1.39 16.01
CA VAL A 159 14.45 -0.88 15.21
C VAL A 159 15.44 -0.09 16.08
N ARG A 160 16.74 -0.21 15.77
CA ARG A 160 17.84 0.51 16.43
C ARG A 160 18.63 1.28 15.37
N VAL A 161 18.61 2.61 15.45
CA VAL A 161 19.46 3.49 14.64
C VAL A 161 20.49 4.10 15.56
N LEU A 162 21.76 3.78 15.34
CA LEU A 162 22.86 4.21 16.21
C LEU A 162 23.34 5.62 15.85
N ASP A 163 24.17 6.17 16.73
CA ASP A 163 24.61 7.57 16.70
C ASP A 163 25.19 7.99 15.33
N GLY A 164 24.82 9.19 14.90
CA GLY A 164 25.32 9.81 13.66
C GLY A 164 24.84 9.17 12.36
N CYS A 165 23.94 8.18 12.39
CA CYS A 165 23.36 7.61 11.18
C CYS A 165 22.41 8.58 10.46
N GLN A 166 22.26 8.36 9.15
CA GLN A 166 21.27 9.04 8.31
C GLN A 166 20.40 7.99 7.61
N VAL A 167 19.08 8.12 7.72
CA VAL A 167 18.10 7.22 7.12
C VAL A 167 17.04 8.04 6.40
N GLY A 168 16.81 7.74 5.12
CA GLY A 168 15.84 8.46 4.27
C GLY A 168 16.48 9.56 3.43
#